data_AF-A0A7T4WZU2-F1
#
_entry.id   AF-A0A7T4WZU2-F1
#
_cell.length_a   1.000
_cell.length_b   1.000
_cell.length_c   1.000
_cell.angle_alpha   90.00
_cell.angle_beta   90.00
_cell.angle_gamma   90.00
#
_symmetry.space_group_name_H-M   'P 1'
#
loop_
_entity.id
_entity.type
_entity.pdbx_description
1 polymer ?
#
loop_
_entity_poly.entity_id
_entity_poly.type
_entity_poly.pdbx_seq_one_letter_code
_entity_poly.pdbx_strand_id
1 'polypeptide(L)' 'MFTLILAILVIAIVVVTHFIVTYLLKNKIIIVGVTLGFVGVIIAIVVFGMAMGNFTEYVAGELEFFYR' A
#
# COMPACT_ATOMS: atom_id res chain seq x y z
N MET A 1 12.99 -10.49 2.80
CA MET A 1 13.36 -9.52 1.73
C MET A 1 12.13 -8.99 0.98
N PHE A 2 11.16 -9.84 0.62
CA PHE A 2 9.94 -9.43 -0.10
C PHE A 2 9.06 -8.43 0.68
N THR A 3 8.95 -8.57 2.01
CA THR A 3 8.19 -7.69 2.90
C THR A 3 8.71 -6.25 2.97
N LEU A 4 10.05 -6.06 3.00
CA LEU A 4 10.67 -4.73 2.97
C LEU A 4 10.41 -4.02 1.63
N ILE A 5 10.49 -4.75 0.52
CA ILE A 5 10.18 -4.24 -0.82
C ILE A 5 8.71 -3.84 -0.92
N LEU A 6 7.80 -4.66 -0.37
CA LEU A 6 6.37 -4.32 -0.36
C LEU A 6 6.07 -3.10 0.50
N ALA A 7 6.73 -2.95 1.66
CA ALA A 7 6.58 -1.77 2.50
C ALA A 7 7.05 -0.49 1.77
N ILE A 8 8.20 -0.55 1.11
CA ILE A 8 8.70 0.57 0.28
C ILE A 8 7.73 0.88 -0.87
N LEU A 9 7.16 -0.14 -1.51
CA LEU A 9 6.17 0.02 -2.57
C LEU A 9 4.91 0.74 -2.08
N VAL A 10 4.39 0.35 -0.91
CA VAL A 10 3.22 1.02 -0.30
C VAL A 10 3.53 2.48 0.00
N ILE A 11 4.70 2.78 0.58
CA ILE A 11 5.13 4.16 0.86
C ILE A 11 5.20 4.96 -0.44
N ALA A 12 5.80 4.40 -1.49
CA ALA A 12 5.90 5.07 -2.79
C ALA A 12 4.52 5.38 -3.39
N ILE A 13 3.58 4.42 -3.37
CA ILE A 13 2.22 4.61 -3.85
C ILE A 13 1.52 5.75 -3.10
N VAL A 14 1.63 5.77 -1.77
CA VAL A 14 1.00 6.80 -0.93
C VAL A 14 1.58 8.17 -1.22
N VAL A 15 2.91 8.30 -1.28
CA VAL A 15 3.60 9.57 -1.54
C VAL A 15 3.25 10.11 -2.93
N VAL A 16 3.29 9.26 -3.97
CA VAL A 16 2.96 9.66 -5.34
C VAL A 16 1.50 10.08 -5.44
N THR A 17 0.57 9.30 -4.88
CA THR A 17 -0.85 9.64 -4.85
C THR A 17 -1.06 10.99 -4.17
N HIS A 18 -0.42 11.22 -3.02
CA HIS A 18 -0.53 12.48 -2.29
C HIS A 18 -0.03 13.67 -3.12
N PHE A 19 1.10 13.52 -3.80
CA PHE A 19 1.66 14.57 -4.64
C PHE A 19 0.74 14.91 -5.83
N ILE A 20 0.24 13.89 -6.54
CA ILE A 20 -0.67 14.05 -7.68
C ILE A 20 -1.98 14.71 -7.25
N VAL A 21 -2.59 14.22 -6.17
CA VAL A 21 -3.86 14.78 -5.65
C VAL A 21 -3.65 16.22 -5.22
N THR A 22 -2.58 16.52 -4.49
CA THR A 22 -2.26 17.90 -4.07
C THR A 22 -2.08 18.82 -5.28
N TYR A 23 -1.40 18.36 -6.33
CA TYR A 23 -1.25 19.12 -7.56
C TYR A 23 -2.60 19.38 -8.24
N LEU A 24 -3.45 18.37 -8.37
CA LEU A 24 -4.78 18.50 -9.00
C LEU A 24 -5.68 19.46 -8.23
N LEU A 25 -5.68 19.38 -6.89
CA LEU A 25 -6.44 20.29 -6.04
C LEU A 25 -5.96 21.74 -6.17
N LYS A 26 -4.65 21.97 -6.22
CA LYS A 26 -4.07 23.31 -6.46
C LYS A 26 -4.49 23.92 -7.80
N ASN A 27 -4.70 23.08 -8.81
CA ASN A 27 -5.14 23.50 -10.14
C ASN A 27 -6.68 23.54 -10.31
N LYS A 28 -7.45 23.46 -9.20
CA LYS A 28 -8.93 23.43 -9.21
C LYS A 28 -9.55 22.24 -9.96
N ILE A 29 -8.78 21.18 -10.22
CA ILE A 29 -9.26 19.93 -10.84
C ILE A 29 -9.76 18.99 -9.73
N ILE A 30 -10.81 19.42 -9.02
CA ILE A 30 -11.24 18.81 -7.76
C ILE A 30 -11.77 17.39 -7.97
N ILE A 31 -12.65 17.19 -8.96
CA ILE A 31 -13.28 15.88 -9.21
C ILE A 31 -12.21 14.82 -9.50
N VAL A 32 -11.29 15.11 -10.42
CA VAL A 32 -10.22 14.16 -10.80
C VAL A 32 -9.27 13.91 -9.62
N GLY A 33 -8.94 14.95 -8.84
CA GLY A 33 -8.12 14.81 -7.63
C GLY A 33 -8.75 13.91 -6.58
N VAL A 34 -10.05 14.07 -6.32
CA VAL A 34 -10.79 13.21 -5.36
C VAL A 34 -10.88 11.77 -5.87
N THR A 35 -11.19 11.56 -7.14
CA THR A 35 -11.25 10.22 -7.74
C THR A 35 -9.91 9.51 -7.69
N LEU A 36 -8.81 10.19 -8.03
CA LEU A 36 -7.45 9.63 -7.94
C LEU A 36 -7.03 9.33 -6.51
N GLY A 37 -7.38 10.19 -5.56
CA GLY A 37 -7.15 9.94 -4.14
C GLY A 37 -7.86 8.68 -3.66
N PHE A 38 -9.12 8.50 -4.05
CA PHE A 38 -9.90 7.32 -3.69
C PHE A 38 -9.33 6.03 -4.29
N VAL A 39 -8.95 6.05 -5.57
CA VAL A 39 -8.29 4.93 -6.25
C VAL A 39 -6.95 4.58 -5.58
N GLY A 40 -6.13 5.58 -5.26
CA GLY A 40 -4.85 5.36 -4.58
C GLY A 40 -5.00 4.73 -3.20
N VAL A 41 -6.04 5.10 -2.45
CA VAL A 41 -6.37 4.46 -1.16
C VAL A 41 -6.77 3.00 -1.34
N ILE A 42 -7.62 2.68 -2.33
CA ILE A 42 -8.01 1.28 -2.62
C ILE A 42 -6.78 0.44 -2.97
N ILE A 43 -5.90 0.95 -3.84
CA ILE A 43 -4.67 0.26 -4.23
C ILE A 43 -3.79 0.00 -3.01
N ALA A 44 -3.62 1.00 -2.13
CA ALA A 44 -2.84 0.84 -0.91
C ALA A 44 -3.42 -0.26 0.01
N ILE A 45 -4.74 -0.32 0.18
CA ILE A 45 -5.41 -1.35 0.98
C ILE A 45 -5.19 -2.75 0.39
N VAL A 46 -5.34 -2.91 -0.92
CA VAL A 46 -5.16 -4.20 -1.61
C VAL A 46 -3.71 -4.68 -1.45
N VAL A 47 -2.74 -3.82 -1.74
CA VAL A 47 -1.31 -4.16 -1.61
C VAL A 47 -0.95 -4.48 -0.17
N PHE A 48 -1.48 -3.73 0.80
CA PHE A 48 -1.29 -4.01 2.22
C PHE A 48 -1.90 -5.35 2.65
N GLY A 49 -3.08 -5.69 2.15
CA GLY A 49 -3.72 -6.99 2.38
C GLY A 49 -2.90 -8.16 1.84
N MET A 50 -2.32 -8.01 0.64
CA MET A 50 -1.38 -9.00 0.07
C MET A 50 -0.10 -9.13 0.91
N ALA A 51 0.39 -8.02 1.48
CA ALA A 51 1.53 -8.03 2.40
C ALA A 51 1.26 -8.88 3.64
N MET A 52 0.07 -8.68 4.23
CA MET A 52 -0.34 -9.34 5.46
C MET A 52 -0.55 -10.84 5.26
N GLY A 53 -1.17 -11.27 4.14
CA GLY A 53 -1.34 -12.69 3.82
C GLY A 53 0.00 -13.44 3.77
N ASN A 54 0.99 -12.87 3.06
CA ASN A 54 2.36 -13.41 3.03
C ASN A 54 3.06 -13.36 4.40
N PHE A 55 2.74 -12.37 5.24
CA PHE A 55 3.32 -12.26 6.59
C PHE A 55 2.77 -13.34 7.52
N THR A 56 1.46 -13.65 7.44
CA THR A 56 0.83 -14.72 8.22
C THR A 56 1.39 -16.10 7.86
N GLU A 57 1.58 -16.39 6.57
CA GLU A 57 2.22 -17.64 6.12
C GLU A 57 3.70 -17.73 6.55
N TYR A 58 4.45 -16.64 6.44
CA TYR A 58 5.83 -16.57 6.91
C TYR A 58 5.94 -16.83 8.42
N VAL A 59 5.11 -16.15 9.22
CA VAL A 59 5.11 -16.32 10.69
C VAL A 59 4.63 -17.73 11.09
N ALA A 60 3.67 -18.31 10.37
CA ALA A 60 3.22 -19.69 10.60
C ALA A 60 4.35 -20.70 10.33
N GLY A 61 5.13 -20.53 9.25
CA GLY A 61 6.29 -21.36 8.96
C GLY A 61 7.42 -21.22 9.98
N GLU A 62 7.66 -20.01 10.50
CA GLU A 62 8.61 -19.77 11.58
C GLU A 62 8.12 -20.34 12.94
N LEU A 63 6.81 -20.35 13.20
CA LEU A 63 6.22 -20.94 14.41
C LEU A 63 6.25 -22.48 14.37
N GLU A 64 6.11 -23.11 13.20
CA GLU A 64 6.26 -24.57 13.05
C GLU A 64 7.63 -25.08 13.50
N PHE A 65 8.69 -24.27 13.35
CA PHE A 65 10.03 -24.58 13.86
C PHE A 65 10.08 -24.76 15.38
N PHE A 66 9.23 -24.06 16.14
CA PHE A 66 9.19 -24.15 17.60
C PHE A 66 8.27 -25.26 18.14
N TYR A 67 7.44 -25.87 17.28
CA TYR A 67 6.54 -26.97 17.62
C TYR A 67 7.08 -28.35 17.23
N ARG A 68 8.33 -28.43 16.76
CA ARG A 68 9.06 -29.66 16.43
C ARG A 68 10.26 -29.84 17.37
#